data_AF-A0AAF0ZPT3-F1
#
_entry.id   AF-A0AAF0ZPT3-F1
#
_cell.length_a   1.000
_cell.length_b   1.000
_cell.length_c   1.000
_cell.angle_alpha   90.00
_cell.angle_beta   90.00
_cell.angle_gamma   90.00
#
_symmetry.space_group_name_H-M   'P 1'
#
loop_
_entity.id
_entity.type
_entity.pdbx_description
1 polymer ?
#
loop_
_entity_poly.entity_id
_entity_poly.type
_entity_poly.pdbx_seq_one_letter_code
_entity_poly.pdbx_strand_id
1 'polypeptide(L)'
;MSEKDVLIITQEDHITEESTEQKVIFDINIFEQIKGKELDLSVEKIFRVPIIKKLFKRQKEEYYVVSQKEHIINCKYTKGKAKIPIINKRIINKEIQEIKAKNPLKYVHLGGTKILIKTCFREGIDTPLEIYLADDKIVELIEKSIISAVKGNLIYQKFKFIISANYSVTVNDRNIDKSLVLYWKMSGIELTPESMIFTARCKNLYVLT
;
A
#
# COMPACT_ATOMS: atom_id res chain seq x y z
N MET A 1 23.63 -10.61 25.60
CA MET A 1 23.86 -9.87 24.34
C MET A 1 22.50 -9.41 23.83
N SER A 2 22.36 -8.09 23.68
CA SER A 2 21.13 -7.29 23.71
C SER A 2 20.27 -7.34 22.43
N GLU A 3 19.04 -6.84 22.57
CA GLU A 3 17.93 -6.58 21.61
C GLU A 3 18.26 -5.82 20.30
N LYS A 4 19.47 -5.94 19.73
CA LYS A 4 19.93 -5.06 18.64
C LYS A 4 19.70 -5.54 17.20
N ASP A 5 19.11 -6.71 16.97
CA ASP A 5 19.01 -7.28 15.61
C ASP A 5 17.58 -7.35 15.05
N VAL A 6 16.62 -6.64 15.65
CA VAL A 6 15.34 -6.31 14.99
C VAL A 6 15.33 -4.81 14.76
N LEU A 7 15.65 -4.39 13.55
CA LEU A 7 15.46 -3.00 13.12
C LEU A 7 13.96 -2.77 12.90
N ILE A 8 13.19 -2.55 13.98
CA ILE A 8 11.92 -1.82 13.89
C ILE A 8 12.34 -0.37 13.67
N ILE A 9 12.51 0.02 12.40
CA ILE A 9 13.16 1.31 12.09
C ILE A 9 12.26 2.49 12.51
N THR A 10 10.94 2.35 12.43
CA THR A 10 9.98 3.37 12.88
C THR A 10 8.54 2.83 12.84
N GLN A 11 7.75 3.07 13.88
CA GLN A 11 6.29 3.20 13.78
C GLN A 11 6.01 4.70 13.79
N GLU A 12 5.71 5.29 12.63
CA GLU A 12 5.29 6.68 12.54
C GLU A 12 3.80 6.73 12.31
N ASP A 13 3.07 7.37 13.23
CA ASP A 13 1.70 7.83 12.99
C ASP A 13 1.79 9.28 12.49
N HIS A 14 1.76 9.49 11.17
CA HIS A 14 1.56 10.84 10.63
C HIS A 14 0.06 11.09 10.50
N ILE A 15 -0.46 11.97 11.35
CA ILE A 15 -1.83 12.48 11.25
C ILE A 15 -1.75 13.78 10.46
N THR A 16 -2.13 13.75 9.19
CA THR A 16 -2.57 14.96 8.48
C THR A 16 -4.09 15.02 8.56
N GLU A 17 -4.70 16.18 8.37
CA GLU A 17 -6.17 16.33 8.34
C GLU A 17 -6.85 15.40 7.31
N GLU A 18 -6.09 14.83 6.37
CA GLU A 18 -6.59 14.03 5.25
C GLU A 18 -6.19 12.53 5.27
N SER A 19 -5.29 12.07 6.16
CA SER A 19 -4.87 10.66 6.17
C SER A 19 -4.17 10.21 7.46
N THR A 20 -4.26 8.90 7.76
CA THR A 20 -3.43 8.20 8.75
C THR A 20 -2.50 7.20 8.06
N GLU A 21 -1.25 7.11 8.51
CA GLU A 21 -0.23 6.24 7.95
C GLU A 21 0.45 5.41 9.05
N GLN A 22 0.69 4.11 8.80
CA GLN A 22 1.40 3.17 9.66
C GLN A 22 2.35 2.33 8.83
N LYS A 23 3.54 2.03 9.35
CA LYS A 23 4.59 1.35 8.57
C LYS A 23 5.46 0.46 9.45
N VAL A 24 5.95 -0.64 8.87
CA VAL A 24 6.96 -1.53 9.45
C VAL A 24 7.94 -1.96 8.36
N ILE A 25 9.25 -1.92 8.64
CA ILE A 25 10.32 -2.44 7.78
C ILE A 25 11.02 -3.59 8.50
N PHE A 26 11.39 -4.66 7.80
CA PHE A 26 12.12 -5.80 8.35
C PHE A 26 12.94 -6.54 7.27
N ASP A 27 13.87 -7.40 7.69
CA ASP A 27 14.73 -8.16 6.78
C ASP A 27 14.11 -9.51 6.35
N ILE A 28 14.80 -10.23 5.45
CA ILE A 28 14.38 -11.56 4.98
C ILE A 28 14.24 -12.59 6.12
N ASN A 29 15.04 -12.49 7.19
CA ASN A 29 15.01 -13.45 8.29
C ASN A 29 13.70 -13.35 9.07
N ILE A 30 13.20 -12.13 9.28
CA ILE A 30 11.91 -11.87 9.91
C ILE A 30 10.76 -12.28 8.97
N PHE A 31 10.89 -12.01 7.66
CA PHE A 31 9.88 -12.39 6.67
C PHE A 31 9.60 -13.90 6.69
N GLU A 32 10.63 -14.74 6.61
CA GLU A 32 10.46 -16.20 6.60
C GLU A 32 9.84 -16.74 7.91
N GLN A 33 9.95 -16.02 9.03
CA GLN A 33 9.30 -16.40 10.31
C GLN A 33 7.79 -16.09 10.35
N ILE A 34 7.32 -15.15 9.53
CA ILE A 34 5.91 -14.74 9.47
C ILE A 34 5.19 -15.28 8.22
N LYS A 35 5.93 -15.72 7.22
CA LYS A 35 5.42 -16.34 5.99
C LYS A 35 4.69 -17.65 6.31
N GLY A 36 3.37 -17.68 6.12
CA GLY A 36 2.52 -18.87 6.32
C GLY A 36 1.60 -18.82 7.54
N LYS A 37 1.84 -17.90 8.48
CA LYS A 37 0.74 -17.37 9.30
C LYS A 37 -0.08 -16.53 8.34
N GLU A 38 -1.42 -16.61 8.37
CA GLU A 38 -2.27 -15.75 7.51
C GLU A 38 -1.66 -14.36 7.45
N LEU A 39 -1.63 -13.72 6.26
CA LEU A 39 -1.20 -12.34 6.02
C LEU A 39 -2.10 -11.35 6.79
N ASP A 40 -2.24 -11.56 8.08
CA ASP A 40 -2.74 -10.66 9.07
C ASP A 40 -1.62 -9.69 9.34
N LEU A 41 -1.55 -8.71 8.44
CA LEU A 41 -0.56 -7.67 8.45
C LEU A 41 -0.71 -6.74 9.69
N SER A 42 -1.58 -7.06 10.67
CA SER A 42 -1.70 -6.27 11.90
C SER A 42 -0.36 -6.18 12.61
N VAL A 43 0.06 -4.93 12.85
CA VAL A 43 1.34 -4.56 13.47
C VAL A 43 1.55 -5.34 14.77
N GLU A 44 0.51 -5.47 15.59
CA GLU A 44 0.52 -6.20 16.86
C GLU A 44 0.76 -7.72 16.73
N LYS A 45 0.35 -8.36 15.63
CA LYS A 45 0.60 -9.80 15.40
C LYS A 45 1.97 -10.07 14.78
N ILE A 46 2.51 -9.11 14.02
CA ILE A 46 3.88 -9.15 13.50
C ILE A 46 4.91 -9.15 14.66
N PHE A 47 4.59 -8.49 15.78
CA PHE A 47 5.51 -8.33 16.92
C PHE A 47 5.43 -9.40 18.04
N ARG A 48 4.68 -10.50 17.88
CA ARG A 48 4.57 -11.58 18.89
C ARG A 48 5.46 -12.81 18.63
N VAL A 49 6.62 -12.67 18.00
CA VAL A 49 7.50 -13.81 17.67
C VAL A 49 8.75 -13.83 18.57
N PRO A 50 9.00 -14.90 19.35
CA PRO A 50 10.22 -15.04 20.13
C PRO A 50 11.42 -15.32 19.21
N ILE A 51 12.50 -14.59 19.44
CA ILE A 51 13.79 -14.58 18.72
C ILE A 51 14.49 -15.96 18.74
N ILE A 52 15.15 -16.41 17.65
CA ILE A 52 16.48 -17.09 17.63
C ILE A 52 17.06 -17.30 16.19
N LYS A 53 18.27 -16.74 16.00
CA LYS A 53 19.53 -17.05 15.26
C LYS A 53 19.62 -17.77 13.87
N LYS A 54 20.42 -17.09 13.02
CA LYS A 54 21.51 -17.53 12.08
C LYS A 54 21.20 -18.49 10.91
N LEU A 55 21.30 -17.97 9.67
CA LEU A 55 21.92 -18.55 8.44
C LEU A 55 21.57 -17.60 7.26
N PHE A 56 22.46 -16.90 6.53
CA PHE A 56 23.45 -17.37 5.57
C PHE A 56 24.36 -16.20 5.10
N LYS A 57 25.60 -16.51 4.72
CA LYS A 57 26.53 -15.59 4.02
C LYS A 57 26.11 -15.46 2.55
N ARG A 58 26.11 -14.23 2.02
CA ARG A 58 25.74 -13.80 0.64
C ARG A 58 24.24 -13.64 0.31
N GLN A 59 23.42 -13.13 1.22
CA GLN A 59 22.11 -12.59 0.80
C GLN A 59 22.28 -11.17 0.25
N LYS A 60 21.62 -10.89 -0.89
CA LYS A 60 21.33 -9.51 -1.30
C LYS A 60 20.61 -8.84 -0.12
N GLU A 61 20.93 -7.58 0.14
CA GLU A 61 20.28 -6.85 1.24
C GLU A 61 18.84 -6.56 0.82
N GLU A 62 17.92 -7.45 1.22
CA GLU A 62 16.48 -7.31 0.95
C GLU A 62 15.78 -6.80 2.20
N TYR A 63 15.02 -5.71 2.05
CA TYR A 63 14.24 -5.11 3.12
C TYR A 63 12.77 -5.11 2.74
N TYR A 64 11.97 -5.86 3.50
CA TYR A 64 10.54 -5.98 3.34
C TYR A 64 9.86 -4.83 4.06
N VAL A 65 8.96 -4.14 3.38
CA VAL A 65 8.22 -3.00 3.90
C VAL A 65 6.73 -3.32 3.84
N VAL A 66 6.08 -3.22 5.00
CA VAL A 66 4.62 -3.23 5.12
C VAL A 66 4.17 -1.81 5.47
N SER A 67 3.53 -1.15 4.52
CA SER A 67 2.95 0.18 4.72
C SER A 67 1.44 0.13 4.69
N GLN A 68 0.79 1.01 5.45
CA GLN A 68 -0.65 1.11 5.53
C GLN A 68 -1.02 2.59 5.55
N LYS A 69 -1.92 2.99 4.66
CA LYS A 69 -2.39 4.36 4.55
C LYS A 69 -3.89 4.41 4.33
N GLU A 70 -4.58 5.30 5.02
CA GLU A 70 -5.98 5.59 4.80
C GLU A 70 -6.15 6.90 4.05
N HIS A 71 -6.87 6.85 2.94
CA HIS A 71 -7.18 8.01 2.11
C HIS A 71 -8.66 8.35 2.22
N ILE A 72 -8.98 9.62 2.48
CA ILE A 72 -10.36 10.12 2.52
C ILE A 72 -10.76 10.59 1.12
N ILE A 73 -11.86 10.04 0.57
CA ILE A 73 -12.37 10.43 -0.75
C ILE A 73 -13.61 11.30 -0.61
N ASN A 74 -13.53 12.49 -1.19
CA ASN A 74 -14.57 13.51 -1.17
C ASN A 74 -15.43 13.50 -2.45
N CYS A 75 -16.67 13.96 -2.35
CA CYS A 75 -17.65 14.01 -3.43
C CYS A 75 -17.23 14.84 -4.64
N LYS A 76 -16.34 15.82 -4.48
CA LYS A 76 -15.77 16.53 -5.64
C LYS A 76 -14.99 15.62 -6.61
N TYR A 77 -14.57 14.43 -6.15
CA TYR A 77 -13.82 13.46 -6.92
C TYR A 77 -14.68 12.34 -7.53
N THR A 78 -16.01 12.46 -7.53
CA THR A 78 -16.92 11.45 -8.13
C THR A 78 -17.15 11.61 -9.61
N LYS A 79 -17.10 12.85 -10.10
CA LYS A 79 -17.42 13.18 -11.49
C LYS A 79 -16.23 12.99 -12.45
N GLY A 80 -15.19 12.25 -12.05
CA GLY A 80 -14.00 12.03 -12.88
C GLY A 80 -13.11 10.88 -12.39
N LYS A 81 -12.01 10.61 -13.13
CA LYS A 81 -10.97 9.64 -12.75
C LYS A 81 -10.06 10.27 -11.70
N ALA A 82 -10.47 10.20 -10.43
CA ALA A 82 -9.58 10.57 -9.34
C ALA A 82 -8.62 9.41 -9.04
N LYS A 83 -7.41 9.75 -8.57
CA LYS A 83 -6.31 8.80 -8.48
C LYS A 83 -5.45 9.00 -7.24
N ILE A 84 -4.97 7.89 -6.67
CA ILE A 84 -4.08 7.88 -5.51
C ILE A 84 -2.82 7.08 -5.85
N PRO A 85 -1.62 7.70 -5.79
CA PRO A 85 -0.36 6.96 -5.74
C PRO A 85 -0.31 6.07 -4.50
N ILE A 86 -0.26 4.76 -4.70
CA ILE A 86 -0.11 3.79 -3.62
C ILE A 86 1.36 3.74 -3.15
N ILE A 87 2.28 3.99 -4.08
CA ILE A 87 3.71 4.12 -3.85
C ILE A 87 4.09 5.59 -4.03
N ASN A 88 4.97 6.10 -3.17
CA ASN A 88 5.44 7.49 -3.22
C ASN A 88 6.97 7.58 -3.06
N LYS A 89 7.62 8.34 -3.95
CA LYS A 89 9.06 8.55 -4.00
C LYS A 89 9.61 9.16 -2.72
N ARG A 90 8.91 10.14 -2.16
CA ARG A 90 9.30 10.79 -0.91
C ARG A 90 9.31 9.79 0.23
N ILE A 91 8.27 8.95 0.29
CA ILE A 91 8.19 7.88 1.31
C ILE A 91 9.36 6.92 1.09
N ILE A 92 9.49 6.31 -0.09
CA ILE A 92 10.57 5.37 -0.43
C ILE A 92 11.96 5.94 -0.09
N ASN A 93 12.25 7.18 -0.48
CA ASN A 93 13.54 7.80 -0.20
C ASN A 93 13.81 7.94 1.30
N LYS A 94 12.78 8.25 2.09
CA LYS A 94 12.89 8.29 3.55
C LYS A 94 13.19 6.89 4.11
N GLU A 95 12.56 5.85 3.58
CA GLU A 95 12.82 4.46 4.00
C GLU A 95 14.24 4.02 3.66
N ILE A 96 14.72 4.38 2.47
CA ILE A 96 16.10 4.09 2.05
C ILE A 96 17.11 4.80 2.97
N GLN A 97 16.83 6.03 3.41
CA GLN A 97 17.69 6.74 4.37
C GLN A 97 17.69 6.11 5.76
N GLU A 98 16.54 5.59 6.18
CA GLU A 98 16.31 4.87 7.43
C GLU A 98 17.03 3.51 7.45
N ILE A 99 16.98 2.80 6.32
CA ILE A 99 17.66 1.53 6.10
C ILE A 99 19.15 1.81 5.89
N LYS A 100 19.95 1.66 6.95
CA LYS A 100 21.42 1.78 6.91
C LYS A 100 22.09 0.63 6.14
N ALA A 101 21.69 0.43 4.89
CA ALA A 101 22.20 -0.60 3.98
C ALA A 101 23.68 -0.36 3.69
N LYS A 102 24.44 -1.44 3.47
CA LYS A 102 25.86 -1.34 3.08
C LYS A 102 26.01 -1.00 1.61
N ASN A 103 25.02 -1.38 0.80
CA ASN A 103 24.99 -1.10 -0.63
C ASN A 103 23.80 -0.20 -0.97
N PRO A 104 23.89 0.64 -2.02
CA PRO A 104 22.75 1.40 -2.50
C PRO A 104 21.62 0.48 -2.95
N LEU A 105 20.43 0.66 -2.35
CA LEU A 105 19.19 0.03 -2.80
C LEU A 105 18.81 0.64 -4.15
N LYS A 106 18.51 -0.20 -5.14
CA LYS A 106 18.27 0.17 -6.54
C LYS A 106 16.84 -0.03 -6.98
N TYR A 107 16.14 -0.99 -6.38
CA TYR A 107 14.82 -1.41 -6.81
C TYR A 107 13.82 -1.44 -5.67
N VAL A 108 12.57 -1.22 -6.04
CA VAL A 108 11.37 -1.50 -5.24
C VAL A 108 10.60 -2.60 -5.96
N HIS A 109 10.53 -3.78 -5.35
CA HIS A 109 9.75 -4.91 -5.83
C HIS A 109 8.36 -4.85 -5.19
N LEU A 110 7.33 -4.59 -6.00
CA LEU A 110 5.96 -4.52 -5.55
C LEU A 110 5.40 -5.93 -5.41
N GLY A 111 5.14 -6.35 -4.17
CA GLY A 111 4.59 -7.68 -3.88
C GLY A 111 3.08 -7.68 -4.01
N GLY A 112 2.40 -7.11 -3.01
CA GLY A 112 0.93 -7.10 -2.98
C GLY A 112 0.33 -5.93 -2.23
N THR A 113 -0.89 -5.57 -2.65
CA THR A 113 -1.67 -4.49 -2.07
C THR A 113 -3.05 -5.00 -1.68
N LYS A 114 -3.42 -4.85 -0.41
CA LYS A 114 -4.77 -5.05 0.11
C LYS A 114 -5.46 -3.70 0.21
N ILE A 115 -6.66 -3.59 -0.34
CA ILE A 115 -7.46 -2.38 -0.33
C ILE A 115 -8.78 -2.68 0.36
N LEU A 116 -9.12 -1.84 1.34
CA LEU A 116 -10.40 -1.83 2.02
C LEU A 116 -11.07 -0.49 1.79
N ILE A 117 -12.20 -0.51 1.11
CA ILE A 117 -13.09 0.64 0.94
C ILE A 117 -14.17 0.57 2.01
N LYS A 118 -14.44 1.70 2.66
CA LYS A 118 -15.52 1.85 3.64
C LYS A 118 -16.31 3.11 3.32
N THR A 119 -17.61 3.00 3.12
CA THR A 119 -18.49 4.16 2.89
C THR A 119 -18.59 5.05 4.14
N CYS A 120 -18.85 6.32 3.89
CA CYS A 120 -19.17 7.34 4.89
C CYS A 120 -20.68 7.64 4.95
N PHE A 121 -21.48 7.04 4.05
CA PHE A 121 -22.93 7.17 4.00
C PHE A 121 -23.65 5.91 4.50
N ARG A 122 -24.96 6.04 4.75
CA ARG A 122 -25.82 4.99 5.32
C ARG A 122 -25.89 3.73 4.43
N GLU A 123 -26.00 2.56 5.05
CA GLU A 123 -26.25 1.30 4.34
C GLU A 123 -27.52 1.36 3.48
N GLY A 124 -27.55 0.61 2.39
CA GLY A 124 -28.72 0.48 1.52
C GLY A 124 -28.79 1.48 0.37
N ILE A 125 -27.85 2.43 0.29
CA ILE A 125 -27.72 3.28 -0.91
C ILE A 125 -27.03 2.47 -1.99
N ASP A 126 -27.76 2.15 -3.06
CA ASP A 126 -27.24 1.44 -4.22
C ASP A 126 -26.21 2.31 -4.94
N THR A 127 -24.93 1.96 -4.79
CA THR A 127 -23.82 2.79 -5.29
C THR A 127 -22.78 1.87 -5.91
N PRO A 128 -22.94 1.56 -7.21
CA PRO A 128 -21.94 0.81 -7.97
C PRO A 128 -20.58 1.50 -7.94
N LEU A 129 -19.53 0.70 -7.74
CA LEU A 129 -18.15 1.15 -7.65
C LEU A 129 -17.27 0.28 -8.55
N GLU A 130 -16.49 0.92 -9.41
CA GLU A 130 -15.42 0.29 -10.15
C GLU A 130 -14.09 0.82 -9.64
N ILE A 131 -13.14 -0.09 -9.42
CA ILE A 131 -11.80 0.23 -8.97
C ILE A 131 -10.79 -0.37 -9.93
N TYR A 132 -9.75 0.39 -10.23
CA TYR A 132 -8.65 -0.03 -11.08
C TYR A 132 -7.33 0.24 -10.37
N LEU A 133 -6.42 -0.74 -10.39
CA LEU A 133 -5.00 -0.51 -10.18
C LEU A 133 -4.32 -0.42 -11.53
N ALA A 134 -3.46 0.58 -11.71
CA ALA A 134 -2.73 0.77 -12.94
C ALA A 134 -1.29 1.24 -12.72
N ASP A 135 -0.43 0.93 -13.69
CA ASP A 135 0.89 1.54 -13.86
C ASP A 135 0.79 2.71 -14.85
N ASP A 136 0.56 3.91 -14.31
CA ASP A 136 0.44 5.18 -15.05
C ASP A 136 1.74 5.60 -15.79
N LYS A 137 2.83 4.83 -15.67
CA LYS A 137 4.02 5.04 -16.51
C LYS A 137 3.79 4.56 -17.94
N ILE A 138 2.86 3.61 -18.15
CA ILE A 138 2.49 3.12 -19.49
C ILE A 138 1.49 4.12 -20.08
N VAL A 139 1.98 4.99 -20.96
CA VAL A 139 1.20 6.11 -21.52
C VAL A 139 0.27 5.68 -22.65
N GLU A 140 0.52 4.53 -23.29
CA GLU A 140 -0.37 3.96 -24.30
C GLU A 140 -1.60 3.31 -23.66
N LEU A 141 -2.79 3.53 -24.26
CA LEU A 141 -4.10 2.92 -23.96
C LEU A 141 -4.26 2.45 -22.51
N ILE A 142 -5.09 3.15 -21.70
CA ILE A 142 -5.28 2.84 -20.27
C ILE A 142 -5.58 1.36 -19.97
N GLU A 143 -6.19 0.64 -20.91
CA GLU A 143 -6.42 -0.81 -20.82
C GLU A 143 -5.14 -1.62 -20.66
N LYS A 144 -4.03 -1.17 -21.25
CA LYS A 144 -2.70 -1.78 -21.16
C LYS A 144 -1.94 -1.41 -19.88
N SER A 145 -2.37 -0.36 -19.16
CA SER A 145 -1.77 0.01 -17.89
C SER A 145 -2.47 -0.62 -16.68
N ILE A 146 -3.67 -1.19 -16.86
CA ILE A 146 -4.42 -1.85 -15.79
C ILE A 146 -3.69 -3.11 -15.32
N ILE A 147 -3.32 -3.11 -14.05
CA ILE A 147 -2.78 -4.27 -13.33
C ILE A 147 -3.93 -5.17 -12.89
N SER A 148 -5.01 -4.57 -12.40
CA SER A 148 -6.20 -5.28 -11.96
C SER A 148 -7.40 -4.35 -11.90
N ALA A 149 -8.57 -4.89 -12.18
CA ALA A 149 -9.84 -4.17 -12.09
C ALA A 149 -10.83 -4.98 -11.25
N VAL A 150 -11.62 -4.29 -10.45
CA VAL A 150 -12.65 -4.89 -9.61
C VAL A 150 -13.90 -4.04 -9.68
N LYS A 151 -15.05 -4.71 -9.86
CA LYS A 151 -16.36 -4.07 -9.74
C LYS A 151 -17.05 -4.56 -8.47
N GLY A 152 -17.68 -3.64 -7.77
CA GLY A 152 -18.39 -3.91 -6.53
C GLY A 152 -19.55 -2.95 -6.36
N ASN A 153 -20.21 -3.06 -5.21
CA ASN A 153 -21.29 -2.17 -4.83
C ASN A 153 -21.11 -1.77 -3.36
N LEU A 154 -21.24 -0.48 -3.09
CA LEU A 154 -21.11 0.11 -1.77
C LEU A 154 -22.40 0.03 -0.93
N ILE A 155 -23.46 -0.61 -1.44
CA ILE A 155 -24.72 -0.84 -0.72
C ILE A 155 -24.53 -1.50 0.66
N TYR A 156 -23.53 -2.39 0.78
CA TYR A 156 -23.15 -3.10 2.01
C TYR A 156 -22.06 -2.40 2.83
N GLN A 157 -21.79 -1.11 2.56
CA GLN A 157 -20.79 -0.23 3.17
C GLN A 157 -19.32 -0.57 3.00
N LYS A 158 -18.95 -1.86 2.90
CA LYS A 158 -17.55 -2.29 2.90
C LYS A 158 -17.23 -3.14 1.70
N PHE A 159 -16.07 -2.88 1.11
CA PHE A 159 -15.56 -3.61 -0.03
C PHE A 159 -14.07 -3.88 0.12
N LYS A 160 -13.64 -5.14 0.01
CA LYS A 160 -12.24 -5.54 0.23
C LYS A 160 -11.75 -6.38 -0.94
N PHE A 161 -10.54 -6.09 -1.41
CA PHE A 161 -9.85 -6.91 -2.41
C PHE A 161 -8.33 -6.86 -2.21
N ILE A 162 -7.64 -7.84 -2.78
CA ILE A 162 -6.19 -8.02 -2.66
C ILE A 162 -5.65 -8.24 -4.06
N ILE A 163 -4.56 -7.56 -4.40
CA ILE A 163 -3.90 -7.66 -5.70
C ILE A 163 -2.43 -7.96 -5.48
N SER A 164 -1.90 -8.88 -6.27
CA SER A 164 -0.47 -9.12 -6.39
C SER A 164 0.05 -8.34 -7.61
N ALA A 165 0.88 -7.33 -7.36
CA ALA A 165 1.45 -6.50 -8.41
C ALA A 165 2.57 -7.24 -9.14
N ASN A 166 3.50 -7.85 -8.39
CA ASN A 166 4.56 -8.73 -8.89
C ASN A 166 5.46 -8.12 -9.99
N TYR A 167 5.75 -6.82 -9.92
CA TYR A 167 6.77 -6.19 -10.78
C TYR A 167 7.69 -5.26 -9.98
N SER A 168 8.76 -4.81 -10.63
CA SER A 168 9.84 -4.06 -9.99
C SER A 168 10.02 -2.71 -10.65
N VAL A 169 10.35 -1.70 -9.85
CA VAL A 169 10.63 -0.34 -10.34
C VAL A 169 11.94 0.16 -9.76
N THR A 170 12.67 0.97 -10.50
CA THR A 170 13.93 1.54 -9.99
C THR A 170 13.63 2.66 -9.00
N VAL A 171 14.38 2.74 -7.89
CA VAL A 171 14.20 3.83 -6.88
C VAL A 171 14.46 5.22 -7.47
N ASN A 172 15.31 5.27 -8.51
CA ASN A 172 15.68 6.50 -9.20
C ASN A 172 14.67 6.92 -10.28
N ASP A 173 13.66 6.09 -10.56
CA ASP A 173 12.62 6.44 -11.54
C ASP A 173 11.97 7.79 -11.18
N ARG A 174 11.91 8.69 -12.16
CA ARG A 174 11.31 10.02 -12.00
C ARG A 174 9.79 9.94 -11.84
N ASN A 175 9.18 8.87 -12.33
CA ASN A 175 7.75 8.61 -12.32
C ASN A 175 7.37 7.45 -11.39
N ILE A 176 8.17 7.15 -10.35
CA ILE A 176 7.87 6.03 -9.43
C ILE A 176 6.47 6.15 -8.79
N ASP A 177 5.99 7.37 -8.54
CA ASP A 177 4.63 7.65 -8.01
C ASP A 177 3.50 7.20 -8.94
N LYS A 178 3.81 7.05 -10.23
CA LYS A 178 2.88 6.53 -11.25
C LYS A 178 2.92 5.01 -11.34
N SER A 179 3.83 4.36 -10.62
CA SER A 179 4.03 2.93 -10.78
C SER A 179 2.86 2.10 -10.31
N LEU A 180 2.17 2.52 -9.26
CA LEU A 180 1.01 1.82 -8.73
C LEU A 180 -0.01 2.86 -8.26
N VAL A 181 -1.06 3.02 -9.07
CA VAL A 181 -2.06 4.07 -8.89
C VAL A 181 -3.44 3.44 -8.75
N LEU A 182 -4.17 3.86 -7.73
CA LEU A 182 -5.56 3.49 -7.50
C LEU A 182 -6.48 4.50 -8.18
N TYR A 183 -7.34 4.01 -9.06
CA TYR A 183 -8.44 4.74 -9.67
C TYR A 183 -9.77 4.21 -9.19
N TRP A 184 -10.78 5.08 -9.18
CA TRP A 184 -12.16 4.67 -8.95
C TRP A 184 -13.13 5.38 -9.88
N LYS A 185 -14.28 4.75 -10.07
CA LYS A 185 -15.46 5.32 -10.73
C LYS A 185 -16.68 4.88 -9.95
N MET A 186 -17.58 5.82 -9.68
CA MET A 186 -18.77 5.58 -8.87
C MET A 186 -19.97 6.29 -9.48
N SER A 187 -21.16 5.74 -9.28
CA SER A 187 -22.44 6.32 -9.71
C SER A 187 -23.54 6.00 -8.71
N GLY A 188 -24.72 6.62 -8.85
CA GLY A 188 -25.88 6.30 -8.03
C GLY A 188 -25.99 7.07 -6.71
N ILE A 189 -25.09 8.03 -6.47
CA ILE A 189 -25.15 8.90 -5.29
C ILE A 189 -24.78 10.34 -5.65
N GLU A 190 -25.55 11.30 -5.14
CA GLU A 190 -25.28 12.73 -5.21
C GLU A 190 -25.20 13.28 -3.78
N LEU A 191 -24.05 13.83 -3.41
CA LEU A 191 -23.83 14.47 -2.12
C LEU A 191 -23.43 15.93 -2.34
N THR A 192 -23.57 16.76 -1.31
CA THR A 192 -23.10 18.15 -1.35
C THR A 192 -21.58 18.17 -1.57
N PRO A 193 -21.06 19.20 -2.26
CA PRO A 193 -19.61 19.45 -2.31
C PRO A 193 -19.02 19.41 -0.90
N GLU A 194 -17.84 18.83 -0.78
CA GLU A 194 -17.15 18.55 0.50
C GLU A 194 -17.64 17.35 1.32
N SER A 195 -18.70 16.66 0.90
CA SER A 195 -19.10 15.41 1.56
C SER A 195 -18.06 14.30 1.38
N MET A 196 -17.73 13.59 2.45
CA MET A 196 -16.94 12.37 2.39
C MET A 196 -17.79 11.21 1.85
N ILE A 197 -17.23 10.40 0.96
CA ILE A 197 -17.94 9.29 0.32
C ILE A 197 -17.48 7.97 0.89
N PHE A 198 -16.18 7.73 0.83
CA PHE A 198 -15.58 6.53 1.36
C PHE A 198 -14.15 6.80 1.77
N THR A 199 -13.64 5.97 2.66
CA THR A 199 -12.21 5.88 2.91
C THR A 199 -11.63 4.67 2.18
N ALA A 200 -10.43 4.83 1.64
CA ALA A 200 -9.66 3.76 1.03
C ALA A 200 -8.43 3.49 1.92
N ARG A 201 -8.49 2.38 2.67
CA ARG A 201 -7.36 1.88 3.44
C ARG A 201 -6.54 0.94 2.57
N CYS A 202 -5.40 1.43 2.12
CA CYS A 202 -4.43 0.70 1.31
C CYS A 202 -3.36 0.11 2.22
N LYS A 203 -3.02 -1.15 2.00
CA LYS A 203 -1.96 -1.83 2.72
C LYS A 203 -1.05 -2.56 1.76
N ASN A 204 0.21 -2.18 1.75
CA ASN A 204 1.19 -2.58 0.74
C ASN A 204 2.27 -3.44 1.37
N LEU A 205 2.73 -4.43 0.60
CA LEU A 205 3.95 -5.18 0.83
C LEU A 205 4.85 -4.99 -0.38
N TYR A 206 6.05 -4.47 -0.15
CA TYR A 206 7.10 -4.37 -1.16
C TYR A 206 8.47 -4.64 -0.56
N VAL A 207 9.46 -4.87 -1.43
CA VAL A 207 10.84 -5.19 -1.04
C VAL A 207 11.79 -4.18 -1.66
N LEU A 208 12.70 -3.63 -0.86
CA LEU A 208 13.78 -2.77 -1.31
C LEU A 208 15.07 -3.60 -1.44
N THR A 209 15.76 -3.49 -2.59
CA THR A 209 17.01 -4.22 -2.89
C THR A 209 17.99 -3.37 -3.68
#